data_AF-A0A961Q2W5-F1
#
_entry.id   AF-A0A961Q2W5-F1
#
_cell.length_a   1.000
_cell.length_b   1.000
_cell.length_c   1.000
_cell.angle_alpha   90.00
_cell.angle_beta   90.00
_cell.angle_gamma   90.00
#
_symmetry.space_group_name_H-M   'P 1'
#
loop_
_entity.id
_entity.type
_entity.pdbx_description
1 polymer ?
#
loop_
_entity_poly.entity_id
_entity_poly.type
_entity_poly.pdbx_seq_one_letter_code
_entity_poly.pdbx_strand_id
1 'polypeptide(L)'
;MSALEALKKAHYSLGSLPETIRIPATPERGETDAKPITEATLDDIAFALRGLEAASSALIDQMYALRKLSQIARDGGALGAHRAVEAAARARTER
;
A
#
# COMPACT_ATOMS: atom_id res chain seq x y z
N MET A 1 24.76 -22.30 4.41
CA MET A 1 23.37 -21.83 4.28
C MET A 1 23.12 -20.81 5.38
N SER A 2 22.60 -19.62 5.09
CA SER A 2 22.43 -18.57 6.11
C SER A 2 21.24 -18.87 7.03
N ALA A 3 21.21 -18.24 8.21
CA ALA A 3 20.09 -18.37 9.15
C ALA A 3 18.75 -17.93 8.50
N LEU A 4 18.77 -16.84 7.71
CA LEU A 4 17.60 -16.36 6.98
C LEU A 4 17.09 -17.39 5.97
N GLU A 5 17.99 -17.98 5.19
CA GLU A 5 17.63 -19.01 4.20
C GLU A 5 17.09 -20.28 4.88
N ALA A 6 17.62 -20.64 6.05
CA ALA A 6 17.09 -21.76 6.84
C ALA A 6 15.67 -21.47 7.32
N LEU A 7 15.42 -20.25 7.80
CA LEU A 7 14.11 -19.83 8.27
C LEU A 7 13.06 -19.79 7.15
N LYS A 8 13.42 -19.25 5.97
CA LYS A 8 12.56 -19.23 4.78
C LYS A 8 12.18 -20.64 4.31
N LYS A 9 13.10 -21.60 4.37
CA LYS A 9 12.80 -23.00 4.02
C LYS A 9 11.96 -23.72 5.08
N ALA A 10 12.16 -23.41 6.35
CA ALA A 10 11.42 -24.03 7.45
C ALA A 10 9.97 -23.52 7.55
N HIS A 11 9.70 -22.27 7.15
CA HIS A 11 8.39 -21.63 7.27
C HIS A 11 7.94 -21.03 5.93
N TYR A 12 6.98 -21.68 5.26
CA TYR A 12 6.49 -21.25 3.93
C TYR A 12 5.96 -19.80 3.92
N SER A 13 5.37 -19.33 5.01
CA SER A 13 4.85 -17.96 5.15
C SER A 13 5.94 -16.89 5.11
N LEU A 14 7.20 -17.26 5.32
CA LEU A 14 8.35 -16.35 5.29
C LEU A 14 9.02 -16.30 3.91
N GLY A 15 8.53 -17.06 2.92
CA GLY A 15 9.12 -17.09 1.57
C GLY A 15 9.13 -15.72 0.87
N SER A 16 8.20 -14.84 1.22
CA SER A 16 8.12 -13.47 0.70
C SER A 16 8.90 -12.44 1.52
N LEU A 17 9.63 -12.84 2.57
CA LEU A 17 10.44 -11.89 3.34
C LEU A 17 11.48 -11.22 2.43
N PRO A 18 11.54 -9.88 2.43
CA PRO A 18 12.50 -9.15 1.63
C PRO A 18 13.91 -9.29 2.21
N GLU A 19 14.93 -9.01 1.40
CA GLU A 19 16.33 -8.96 1.87
C GLU A 19 16.60 -7.71 2.71
N THR A 20 15.88 -6.63 2.41
CA THR A 20 15.96 -5.35 3.14
C THR A 20 14.56 -4.89 3.52
N ILE A 21 14.46 -4.25 4.69
CA ILE A 21 13.23 -3.60 5.15
C ILE A 21 13.41 -2.08 5.11
N ARG A 22 12.32 -1.38 4.82
CA ARG A 22 12.27 0.07 4.87
C ARG A 22 11.74 0.51 6.22
N ILE A 23 12.51 1.29 6.95
CA ILE A 23 12.11 1.81 8.26
C ILE A 23 11.70 3.27 8.07
N PRO A 24 10.45 3.65 8.35
CA PRO A 24 10.01 5.03 8.21
C PRO A 24 10.87 6.01 9.00
N ALA A 25 11.10 7.19 8.43
CA ALA A 25 11.71 8.32 9.12
C ALA A 25 10.90 8.68 10.38
N THR A 26 11.60 8.92 11.48
CA THR A 26 11.03 9.50 12.71
C THR A 26 11.83 10.74 13.11
N PRO A 27 11.32 11.62 13.98
CA PRO A 27 12.11 12.76 14.47
C PRO A 27 13.46 12.35 15.09
N GLU A 28 13.56 11.12 15.59
CA GLU A 28 14.77 10.56 16.21
C GLU A 28 15.64 9.77 15.23
N ARG A 29 15.07 9.25 14.14
CA ARG A 29 15.74 8.50 13.07
C ARG A 29 15.48 9.21 11.76
N GLY A 30 16.46 10.02 11.31
CA GLY A 30 16.40 10.90 10.13
C GLY A 30 15.78 10.30 8.86
N GLU A 31 16.54 10.10 7.79
CA GLU A 31 15.97 9.62 6.53
C GLU A 31 15.44 8.18 6.63
N THR A 32 14.57 7.82 5.68
CA THR A 32 14.04 6.46 5.55
C THR A 32 15.18 5.51 5.15
N ASP A 33 15.66 4.74 6.11
CA ASP A 33 16.77 3.81 5.90
C ASP A 33 16.29 2.46 5.36
N ALA A 34 17.05 1.90 4.43
CA ALA A 34 16.87 0.54 3.92
C ALA A 34 17.85 -0.37 4.66
N LYS A 35 17.34 -1.13 5.63
CA LYS A 35 18.16 -1.97 6.50
C LYS A 35 18.10 -3.44 6.06
N PRO A 36 19.23 -4.17 5.98
CA PRO A 36 19.22 -5.62 5.79
C PRO A 36 18.38 -6.30 6.88
N ILE A 37 17.48 -7.21 6.50
CA ILE A 37 16.61 -7.89 7.46
C ILE A 37 17.41 -8.72 8.48
N THR A 38 18.62 -9.14 8.10
CA THR A 38 19.57 -9.86 8.97
C THR A 38 20.15 -8.98 10.08
N GLU A 39 20.05 -7.65 9.95
CA GLU A 39 20.54 -6.67 10.91
C GLU A 39 19.38 -5.90 11.60
N ALA A 40 18.14 -6.19 11.21
CA ALA A 40 16.96 -5.54 11.74
C ALA A 40 16.65 -5.99 13.17
N THR A 41 16.38 -5.04 14.05
CA THR A 41 15.82 -5.33 15.38
C THR A 41 14.31 -5.57 15.29
N LEU A 42 13.71 -6.07 16.37
CA LEU A 42 12.25 -6.20 16.45
C LEU A 42 11.54 -4.84 16.33
N ASP A 43 12.14 -3.78 16.89
CA ASP A 43 11.60 -2.42 16.75
C ASP A 43 11.67 -1.96 15.29
N ASP A 44 12.77 -2.23 14.58
CA ASP A 44 12.88 -1.93 13.15
C ASP A 44 11.77 -2.61 12.34
N ILE A 45 11.46 -3.89 12.65
CA ILE A 45 10.36 -4.62 12.03
C ILE A 45 9.00 -3.98 12.37
N ALA A 46 8.77 -3.62 13.63
CA ALA A 46 7.53 -2.98 14.05
C ALA A 46 7.31 -1.64 13.33
N PHE A 47 8.36 -0.82 13.18
CA PHE A 47 8.28 0.42 12.41
C PHE A 47 8.07 0.18 10.92
N ALA A 48 8.75 -0.81 10.32
CA ALA A 48 8.54 -1.18 8.92
C ALA A 48 7.10 -1.63 8.66
N LEU A 49 6.50 -2.41 9.56
CA LEU A 49 5.10 -2.84 9.48
C LEU A 49 4.15 -1.64 9.49
N ARG A 50 4.33 -0.68 10.39
CA ARG A 50 3.51 0.56 10.42
C ARG A 50 3.58 1.33 9.10
N GLY A 51 4.76 1.39 8.48
CA GLY A 51 4.94 2.01 7.16
C GLY A 51 4.16 1.27 6.07
N LEU A 52 4.22 -0.06 6.06
CA LEU A 52 3.49 -0.90 5.11
C LEU A 52 1.96 -0.81 5.31
N GLU A 53 1.50 -0.79 6.56
CA GLU A 53 0.07 -0.62 6.89
C GLU A 53 -0.45 0.74 6.42
N ALA A 54 0.31 1.81 6.62
CA ALA A 54 -0.04 3.14 6.14
C ALA A 54 -0.11 3.19 4.60
N ALA A 55 0.87 2.60 3.91
CA ALA A 55 0.86 2.49 2.45
C ALA A 55 -0.31 1.65 1.93
N SER A 56 -0.62 0.54 2.60
CA SER A 56 -1.76 -0.32 2.27
C SER A 56 -3.07 0.44 2.44
N SER A 57 -3.23 1.19 3.54
CA SER A 57 -4.43 1.99 3.81
C SER A 57 -4.63 3.05 2.74
N ALA A 58 -3.57 3.78 2.37
CA ALA A 58 -3.62 4.79 1.31
C ALA A 58 -4.03 4.19 -0.06
N LEU A 59 -3.51 3.01 -0.41
CA LEU A 59 -3.89 2.30 -1.64
C LEU A 59 -5.36 1.87 -1.61
N ILE A 60 -5.84 1.38 -0.46
CA ILE A 60 -7.23 0.99 -0.26
C ILE A 60 -8.17 2.20 -0.41
N ASP A 61 -7.82 3.33 0.21
CA ASP A 61 -8.59 4.58 0.11
C ASP A 61 -8.66 5.08 -1.34
N GLN A 62 -7.53 5.06 -2.05
CA GLN A 62 -7.49 5.43 -3.46
C GLN A 62 -8.37 4.49 -4.31
N MET A 63 -8.32 3.17 -4.06
CA MET A 63 -9.18 2.20 -4.74
C MET A 63 -10.67 2.50 -4.49
N TYR A 64 -11.06 2.78 -3.26
CA TYR A 64 -12.45 3.13 -2.92
C TYR A 64 -12.90 4.42 -3.58
N ALA A 65 -12.04 5.45 -3.61
CA ALA A 65 -12.32 6.71 -4.29
C ALA A 65 -12.57 6.49 -5.78
N LEU A 66 -11.72 5.71 -6.46
CA LEU A 66 -11.89 5.37 -7.88
C LEU A 66 -13.15 4.56 -8.14
N ARG A 67 -13.46 3.59 -7.27
CA ARG A 67 -14.72 2.80 -7.35
C ARG A 67 -15.94 3.72 -7.23
N LYS A 68 -15.90 4.67 -6.29
CA LYS A 68 -17.01 5.62 -6.08
C LYS A 68 -17.17 6.57 -7.27
N LEU A 69 -16.08 7.11 -7.81
CA LEU A 69 -16.12 7.95 -9.01
C LEU A 69 -16.74 7.19 -10.18
N SER A 70 -16.29 5.95 -10.41
CA SER A 70 -16.82 5.10 -11.48
C SER A 70 -18.31 4.82 -11.31
N GLN A 71 -18.77 4.57 -10.08
CA GLN A 71 -20.19 4.37 -9.80
C GLN A 71 -21.01 5.62 -10.11
N ILE A 72 -20.60 6.80 -9.60
CA ILE A 72 -21.32 8.06 -9.85
C ILE A 72 -21.41 8.35 -11.35
N ALA A 73 -20.33 8.12 -12.11
CA ALA A 73 -20.33 8.30 -13.56
C ALA A 73 -21.33 7.36 -14.24
N ARG A 74 -21.38 6.07 -13.87
CA ARG A 74 -22.33 5.11 -14.44
C ARG A 74 -23.78 5.42 -14.08
N ASP A 75 -24.03 5.87 -12.85
CA ASP A 75 -25.37 6.29 -12.42
C ASP A 75 -25.87 7.48 -13.27
N GLY A 76 -24.96 8.31 -13.80
CA GLY A 76 -25.24 9.36 -14.79
C GLY A 76 -25.18 8.92 -16.27
N GLY A 77 -25.23 7.62 -16.56
CA GLY A 77 -25.26 7.09 -17.92
C GLY A 77 -23.90 7.00 -18.63
N ALA A 78 -22.78 7.10 -17.92
CA ALA A 78 -21.47 6.97 -18.55
C ALA A 78 -21.20 5.54 -19.09
N LEU A 79 -20.64 5.49 -20.30
CA LEU A 79 -20.18 4.25 -20.96
C LEU A 79 -18.65 4.17 -20.96
N GLY A 80 -18.09 3.02 -21.33
CA GLY A 80 -16.68 2.68 -21.10
C GLY A 80 -15.64 3.67 -21.65
N ALA A 81 -15.92 4.36 -22.76
CA ALA A 81 -15.01 5.34 -23.35
C ALA A 81 -15.23 6.78 -22.84
N HIS A 82 -16.24 7.02 -21.99
CA HIS A 82 -16.54 8.36 -21.48
C HIS A 82 -15.53 8.80 -20.43
N ARG A 83 -15.35 10.12 -20.31
CA ARG A 83 -14.51 10.72 -19.26
C ARG A 83 -15.25 10.68 -17.92
N ALA A 84 -14.76 9.87 -16.99
CA ALA A 84 -15.44 9.59 -15.72
C ALA A 84 -15.71 10.85 -14.87
N VAL A 85 -14.78 11.80 -14.82
CA VAL A 85 -14.94 13.05 -14.04
C VAL A 85 -16.05 13.92 -14.63
N GLU A 86 -16.06 14.14 -15.95
CA GLU A 86 -17.08 14.95 -16.62
C GLU A 86 -18.47 14.33 -16.47
N ALA A 87 -18.59 13.01 -16.65
CA ALA A 87 -19.87 12.32 -16.52
C ALA A 87 -20.39 12.33 -15.07
N ALA A 88 -19.52 12.11 -14.08
CA ALA A 88 -19.89 12.17 -12.67
C ALA A 88 -20.31 13.59 -12.24
N ALA A 89 -19.71 14.64 -12.82
CA ALA A 89 -20.10 16.01 -12.55
C ALA A 89 -21.51 16.31 -13.07
N ARG A 90 -21.85 15.88 -14.29
CA ARG A 90 -23.21 16.05 -14.88
C ARG A 90 -24.28 15.31 -14.07
N ALA A 91 -23.98 14.08 -13.64
CA ALA A 91 -24.89 13.26 -12.83
C ALA A 91 -25.33 13.91 -11.50
N ARG A 92 -24.51 14.82 -10.95
CA ARG A 92 -24.86 15.57 -9.73
C ARG A 92 -25.77 16.76 -9.99
N THR A 93 -25.78 17.31 -11.20
CA THR A 93 -26.58 18.50 -11.56
C THR A 93 -28.01 18.13 -11.96
N GLU A 94 -28.22 16.89 -12.39
CA GLU A 94 -29.52 16.36 -12.82
C GLU A 94 -30.37 15.75 -11.67
N ARG A 95 -29.88 15.81 -10.43
CA ARG A 95 -30.59 15.40 -9.20
C ARG A 95 -31.11 16.60 -8.43
#